data_AF-K0SBQ2-F1
#
_entry.id   AF-K0SBQ2-F1
#
_cell.length_a   1.000
_cell.length_b   1.000
_cell.length_c   1.000
_cell.angle_alpha   90.00
_cell.angle_beta   90.00
_cell.angle_gamma   90.00
#
_symmetry.space_group_name_H-M   'P 1'
#
loop_
_entity.id
_entity.type
_entity.pdbx_description
1 polymer ?
#
loop_
_entity_poly.entity_id
_entity_poly.type
_entity_poly.pdbx_seq_one_letter_code
_entity_poly.pdbx_strand_id
1 'polypeptide(L)'
;MCDSEATKIFYRSLEHMHSVHPYALEILAFPFDHSKNDNSECIAEIEAFEKKKLSKTHHIRIMEPIKLNGPETHPVFQYLKELFEIEDMDENFAHYFFVNPDFTVFELHYGASYTTLKHFVYKHVRKDYENDIEGKIAGTGSSWKRT
;
A
#
# COMPACT_ATOMS: atom_id res chain seq x y z
N MET A 1 14.82 -15.90 -3.11
CA MET A 1 14.86 -14.94 -1.97
C MET A 1 13.45 -14.79 -1.38
N CYS A 2 12.75 -15.90 -1.08
CA CYS A 2 11.27 -15.86 -0.95
C CYS A 2 10.72 -16.65 0.24
N ASP A 3 11.36 -17.75 0.64
CA ASP A 3 11.21 -18.31 1.99
C ASP A 3 12.30 -17.77 2.93
N SER A 4 12.45 -16.45 3.01
CA SER A 4 13.33 -15.86 4.02
C SER A 4 12.52 -15.53 5.26
N GLU A 5 13.08 -15.83 6.43
CA GLU A 5 12.51 -15.40 7.72
C GLU A 5 12.24 -13.87 7.72
N ALA A 6 13.06 -13.10 6.98
CA ALA A 6 12.86 -11.67 6.78
C ALA A 6 11.53 -11.33 6.07
N THR A 7 11.15 -12.09 5.03
CA THR A 7 9.87 -11.91 4.33
C THR A 7 8.69 -12.14 5.27
N LYS A 8 8.74 -13.20 6.08
CA LYS A 8 7.68 -13.51 7.08
C LYS A 8 7.58 -12.43 8.15
N ILE A 9 8.72 -11.96 8.67
CA ILE A 9 8.78 -10.86 9.64
C ILE A 9 8.20 -9.58 9.05
N PHE A 10 8.50 -9.28 7.78
CA PHE A 10 8.00 -8.11 7.10
C PHE A 10 6.47 -8.13 6.97
N TYR A 11 5.88 -9.20 6.45
CA TYR A 11 4.42 -9.31 6.35
C TYR A 11 3.74 -9.28 7.73
N ARG A 12 4.31 -9.92 8.76
CA ARG A 12 3.79 -9.80 10.13
C ARG A 12 3.83 -8.36 10.65
N SER A 13 4.85 -7.61 10.28
CA SER A 13 5.00 -6.22 10.68
C SER A 13 3.96 -5.33 9.98
N LEU A 14 3.65 -5.60 8.71
CA LEU A 14 2.55 -4.94 7.99
C LEU A 14 1.17 -5.29 8.58
N GLU A 15 0.92 -6.56 8.93
CA GLU A 15 -0.31 -6.97 9.61
C GLU A 15 -0.46 -6.27 10.97
N HIS A 16 0.63 -6.17 11.72
CA HIS A 16 0.63 -5.41 12.96
C HIS A 16 0.30 -3.93 12.73
N MET A 17 0.90 -3.31 11.70
CA MET A 17 0.61 -1.93 11.33
C MET A 17 -0.88 -1.71 11.01
N HIS A 18 -1.48 -2.60 10.23
CA HIS A 18 -2.92 -2.58 9.97
C HIS A 18 -3.74 -2.77 11.27
N SER A 19 -3.35 -3.70 12.14
CA SER A 19 -4.08 -3.96 13.40
C SER A 19 -4.16 -2.75 14.34
N VAL A 20 -3.20 -1.83 14.24
CA VAL A 20 -3.19 -0.57 15.01
C VAL A 20 -4.12 0.49 14.38
N HIS A 21 -4.35 0.41 13.07
CA HIS A 21 -5.17 1.36 12.29
C HIS A 21 -6.24 0.65 11.44
N PRO A 22 -7.08 -0.23 12.00
CA PRO A 22 -7.88 -1.18 11.21
C PRO A 22 -9.00 -0.54 10.38
N TYR A 23 -9.36 0.71 10.66
CA TYR A 23 -10.39 1.47 9.94
C TYR A 23 -9.82 2.67 9.16
N ALA A 24 -8.52 2.90 9.23
CA ALA A 24 -7.86 4.07 8.66
C ALA A 24 -6.71 3.70 7.70
N LEU A 25 -6.41 2.41 7.54
CA LEU A 25 -5.36 1.92 6.67
C LEU A 25 -5.84 0.68 5.94
N GLU A 26 -5.79 0.71 4.61
CA GLU A 26 -5.90 -0.48 3.76
C GLU A 26 -4.53 -0.73 3.10
N ILE A 27 -4.06 -1.97 3.12
CA ILE A 27 -2.77 -2.35 2.52
C ILE A 27 -3.03 -3.29 1.35
N LEU A 28 -2.69 -2.82 0.15
CA LEU A 28 -2.70 -3.61 -1.07
C LEU A 28 -1.26 -3.97 -1.45
N ALA A 29 -0.98 -5.27 -1.64
CA ALA A 29 0.33 -5.76 -2.03
C ALA A 29 0.26 -6.38 -3.43
N PHE A 30 1.03 -5.85 -4.37
CA PHE A 30 1.12 -6.35 -5.75
C PHE A 30 2.46 -7.09 -5.94
N PRO A 31 2.46 -8.43 -5.99
CA PRO A 31 3.64 -9.19 -6.37
C PRO A 31 4.05 -8.83 -7.80
N PHE A 32 5.35 -8.85 -8.11
CA PHE A 32 5.83 -8.61 -9.47
C PHE A 32 7.04 -9.51 -9.78
N ASP A 33 7.20 -9.82 -11.07
CA ASP A 33 8.33 -10.60 -11.58
C ASP A 33 9.61 -9.77 -11.65
N HIS A 34 10.75 -10.39 -11.34
CA HIS A 34 12.05 -9.76 -11.50
C HIS A 34 12.68 -10.23 -12.81
N SER A 35 12.92 -9.32 -13.75
CA SER A 35 13.43 -9.63 -15.10
C SER A 35 14.75 -10.41 -15.10
N LYS A 36 15.59 -10.18 -14.08
CA LYS A 36 16.93 -10.80 -13.96
C LYS A 36 16.97 -12.12 -13.20
N ASN A 37 15.93 -12.48 -12.45
CA ASN A 37 15.92 -13.67 -11.60
C ASN A 37 14.55 -14.33 -11.63
N ASP A 38 14.49 -15.63 -11.91
CA ASP A 38 13.25 -16.39 -11.82
C ASP A 38 12.74 -16.39 -10.38
N ASN A 39 11.61 -15.72 -10.16
CA ASN A 39 10.89 -15.65 -8.90
C ASN A 39 9.53 -16.37 -8.96
N SER A 40 9.34 -17.27 -9.92
CA SER A 40 8.11 -18.07 -10.06
C SER A 40 7.80 -18.90 -8.82
N GLU A 41 8.80 -19.51 -8.18
CA GLU A 41 8.63 -20.23 -6.91
C GLU A 41 8.11 -19.30 -5.80
N CYS A 42 8.58 -18.05 -5.78
CA CYS A 42 8.17 -17.04 -4.81
C CYS A 42 6.71 -16.66 -4.95
N ILE A 43 6.28 -16.46 -6.19
CA ILE A 43 4.91 -16.13 -6.52
C ILE A 43 4.01 -17.31 -6.18
N ALA A 44 4.41 -18.53 -6.54
CA ALA A 44 3.68 -19.74 -6.18
C ALA A 44 3.55 -19.92 -4.66
N GLU A 45 4.58 -19.57 -3.89
CA GLU A 45 4.54 -19.58 -2.43
C GLU A 45 3.61 -18.51 -1.84
N ILE A 46 3.63 -17.29 -2.38
CA ILE A 46 2.71 -16.20 -2.00
C ILE A 46 1.27 -16.61 -2.30
N GLU A 47 1.00 -17.11 -3.50
CA GLU A 47 -0.32 -17.63 -3.87
C GLU A 47 -0.74 -18.81 -2.98
N ALA A 48 0.19 -19.73 -2.66
CA ALA A 48 -0.10 -20.83 -1.76
C ALA A 48 -0.36 -20.33 -0.33
N PHE A 49 0.31 -19.26 0.10
CA PHE A 49 0.10 -18.61 1.38
C PHE A 49 -1.28 -17.94 1.42
N GLU A 50 -1.68 -17.22 0.37
CA GLU A 50 -3.04 -16.67 0.22
C GLU A 50 -4.10 -17.78 0.24
N LYS A 51 -3.93 -18.82 -0.58
CA LYS A 51 -4.86 -19.96 -0.68
C LYS A 51 -4.98 -20.71 0.65
N LYS A 52 -3.87 -20.87 1.40
CA LYS A 52 -3.87 -21.46 2.76
C LYS A 52 -4.46 -20.51 3.82
N LYS A 53 -4.37 -19.19 3.61
CA LYS A 53 -4.81 -18.14 4.54
C LYS A 53 -6.06 -17.40 4.10
N LEU A 54 -6.99 -18.09 3.45
CA LEU A 54 -8.43 -17.76 3.46
C LEU A 54 -9.05 -17.80 4.89
N SER A 55 -8.23 -17.69 5.94
CA SER A 55 -8.62 -17.46 7.32
C SER A 55 -8.86 -15.96 7.53
N LYS A 56 -9.99 -15.65 8.15
CA LYS A 56 -10.60 -14.34 8.48
C LYS A 56 -9.74 -13.38 9.33
N THR A 57 -8.41 -13.47 9.27
CA THR A 57 -7.46 -12.84 10.19
C THR A 57 -6.31 -12.10 9.51
N HIS A 58 -6.22 -12.12 8.17
CA HIS A 58 -5.23 -11.32 7.44
C HIS A 58 -5.90 -10.10 6.84
N HIS A 59 -5.27 -8.95 7.05
CA HIS A 59 -5.80 -7.66 6.66
C HIS A 59 -5.08 -7.07 5.45
N ILE A 60 -3.91 -7.62 5.11
CA ILE A 60 -3.22 -7.26 3.86
C ILE A 60 -3.90 -7.99 2.72
N ARG A 61 -4.32 -7.23 1.71
CA ARG A 61 -4.85 -7.80 0.47
C ARG A 61 -3.71 -7.96 -0.52
N ILE A 62 -3.27 -9.20 -0.69
CA ILE A 62 -2.36 -9.55 -1.76
C ILE A 62 -3.18 -9.63 -3.05
N MET A 63 -2.62 -9.08 -4.13
CA MET A 63 -3.26 -8.94 -5.43
C MET A 63 -2.62 -9.91 -6.43
N GLU A 64 -3.22 -10.04 -7.61
CA GLU A 64 -2.63 -10.84 -8.69
C GLU A 64 -1.24 -10.29 -9.07
N PRO A 65 -0.28 -11.17 -9.40
CA PRO A 65 1.04 -10.75 -9.86
C PRO A 65 0.96 -9.86 -11.09
N ILE A 66 1.81 -8.82 -11.13
CA ILE A 66 1.81 -7.82 -12.20
C ILE A 66 3.17 -7.71 -12.89
N LYS A 67 3.14 -7.09 -14.07
CA LYS A 67 4.33 -6.50 -14.69
C LYS A 67 4.48 -5.05 -14.24
N LEU A 68 5.68 -4.71 -13.79
CA LEU A 68 6.01 -3.39 -13.27
C LEU A 68 6.38 -2.39 -14.38
N ASN A 69 6.99 -2.90 -15.46
CA ASN A 69 7.54 -2.10 -16.56
C ASN A 69 7.13 -2.65 -17.94
N GLY A 70 7.32 -1.83 -18.98
CA GLY A 70 7.03 -2.18 -20.36
C GLY A 70 5.55 -2.07 -20.78
N PRO A 71 5.20 -2.53 -21.99
CA PRO A 71 3.87 -2.31 -22.58
C PRO A 71 2.73 -3.04 -21.87
N GLU A 72 3.05 -4.08 -21.09
CA GLU A 72 2.09 -4.88 -20.33
C GLU A 72 2.00 -4.46 -18.85
N THR A 73 2.55 -3.29 -18.49
CA THR A 73 2.48 -2.75 -17.12
C THR A 73 1.03 -2.66 -16.65
N HIS A 74 0.75 -3.03 -15.39
CA HIS A 74 -0.60 -2.96 -14.83
C HIS A 74 -1.13 -1.50 -14.85
N PRO A 75 -2.41 -1.25 -15.24
CA PRO A 75 -2.93 0.11 -15.43
C PRO A 75 -2.79 1.05 -14.23
N VAL A 76 -2.94 0.51 -13.00
CA VAL A 76 -2.71 1.28 -11.76
C VAL A 76 -1.26 1.80 -11.70
N PHE A 77 -0.30 0.96 -12.08
CA PHE A 77 1.11 1.34 -12.06
C PHE A 77 1.47 2.23 -13.25
N GLN A 78 0.79 2.10 -14.40
CA GLN A 78 0.91 3.09 -15.49
C GLN A 78 0.52 4.49 -15.01
N TYR A 79 -0.65 4.61 -14.36
CA TYR A 79 -1.12 5.87 -13.80
C TYR A 79 -0.16 6.43 -12.74
N LEU A 80 0.31 5.58 -11.81
CA LEU A 80 1.23 6.02 -10.76
C LEU A 80 2.60 6.45 -11.34
N LYS A 81 3.10 5.73 -12.36
CA LYS A 81 4.34 6.10 -13.05
C LYS A 81 4.21 7.46 -13.74
N GLU A 82 3.10 7.70 -14.44
CA GLU A 82 2.81 8.99 -15.05
C GLU A 82 2.73 10.12 -14.01
N LEU A 83 2.02 9.88 -12.90
CA LEU A 83 1.84 10.86 -11.83
C LEU A 83 3.17 11.30 -11.18
N PHE A 84 4.15 10.40 -11.09
CA PHE A 84 5.45 10.67 -10.49
C PHE A 84 6.57 10.89 -11.53
N GLU A 85 6.23 10.99 -12.82
CA GLU A 85 7.18 11.15 -13.94
C GLU A 85 8.27 10.04 -13.96
N ILE A 86 7.87 8.79 -13.69
CA ILE A 86 8.74 7.62 -13.64
C ILE A 86 8.67 6.88 -14.97
N GLU A 87 9.80 6.74 -15.65
CA GLU A 87 9.88 5.94 -16.88
C GLU A 87 9.82 4.45 -16.58
N ASP A 88 10.75 3.95 -15.76
CA ASP A 88 10.79 2.56 -15.29
C ASP A 88 11.08 2.50 -13.79
N MET A 89 10.39 1.57 -13.12
CA MET A 89 10.53 1.33 -11.69
C MET A 89 11.63 0.28 -11.45
N ASP A 90 12.44 0.48 -10.41
CA ASP A 90 13.58 -0.40 -10.12
C ASP A 90 13.15 -1.69 -9.42
N GLU A 91 13.18 -2.79 -10.16
CA GLU A 91 12.78 -4.13 -9.68
C GLU A 91 13.57 -4.62 -8.45
N ASN A 92 14.73 -4.02 -8.12
CA ASN A 92 15.52 -4.38 -6.94
C ASN A 92 14.92 -3.86 -5.62
N PHE A 93 13.97 -2.93 -5.68
CA PHE A 93 13.38 -2.30 -4.50
C PHE A 93 11.86 -2.45 -4.45
N ALA A 94 11.34 -2.61 -3.24
CA ALA A 94 9.91 -2.46 -3.01
C ALA A 94 9.52 -0.97 -3.13
N HIS A 95 8.39 -0.73 -3.77
CA HIS A 95 7.81 0.59 -3.98
C HIS A 95 6.55 0.72 -3.14
N TYR A 96 6.47 1.80 -2.36
CA TYR A 96 5.34 2.07 -1.48
C TYR A 96 4.66 3.36 -1.93
N PHE A 97 3.43 3.23 -2.41
CA PHE A 97 2.57 4.35 -2.73
C PHE A 97 1.59 4.56 -1.58
N PHE A 98 1.59 5.76 -1.03
CA PHE A 98 0.61 6.21 -0.05
C PHE A 98 -0.40 7.09 -0.76
N VAL A 99 -1.66 6.71 -0.64
CA VAL A 99 -2.79 7.40 -1.24
C VAL A 99 -3.77 7.70 -0.13
N ASN A 100 -4.17 8.96 -0.02
CA ASN A 100 -5.19 9.34 0.94
C ASN A 100 -6.61 9.01 0.41
N PRO A 101 -7.63 8.91 1.28
CA PRO A 101 -8.96 8.43 0.87
C PRO A 101 -9.68 9.27 -0.19
N ASP A 102 -9.32 10.55 -0.35
CA ASP A 102 -9.91 11.46 -1.32
C ASP A 102 -9.13 11.58 -2.63
N PHE A 103 -8.03 10.82 -2.77
CA PHE A 103 -7.15 10.80 -3.95
C PHE A 103 -6.53 12.17 -4.29
N THR A 104 -6.33 13.05 -3.31
CA THR A 104 -5.66 14.35 -3.53
C THR A 104 -4.19 14.35 -3.20
N VAL A 105 -3.72 13.41 -2.36
CA VAL A 105 -2.34 13.29 -1.93
C VAL A 105 -1.79 11.92 -2.30
N PHE A 106 -0.68 11.95 -3.04
CA PHE A 106 0.11 10.78 -3.38
C PHE A 106 1.54 10.98 -2.89
N GLU A 107 2.08 10.01 -2.17
CA GLU A 107 3.48 9.96 -1.78
C GLU A 107 4.10 8.64 -2.23
N LEU A 108 5.35 8.69 -2.70
CA LEU A 108 6.09 7.51 -3.14
C LEU A 108 7.37 7.36 -2.33
N HIS A 109 7.62 6.15 -1.84
CA HIS A 109 8.84 5.77 -1.16
C HIS A 109 9.45 4.50 -1.73
N TYR A 110 10.76 4.51 -1.92
CA TYR A 110 11.54 3.39 -2.45
C TYR A 110 12.32 2.71 -1.32
N GLY A 111 12.29 1.38 -1.25
CA GLY A 111 13.14 0.61 -0.35
C GLY A 111 13.01 0.98 1.14
N ALA A 112 11.88 1.58 1.52
CA ALA A 112 11.69 2.11 2.87
C ALA A 112 11.72 0.99 3.92
N SER A 113 12.43 1.24 5.02
CA SER A 113 12.42 0.33 6.17
C SER A 113 11.04 0.32 6.84
N TYR A 114 10.73 -0.74 7.58
CA TYR A 114 9.49 -0.81 8.36
C TYR A 114 9.32 0.38 9.33
N THR A 115 10.39 0.81 9.99
CA THR A 115 10.35 1.99 10.88
C THR A 115 9.95 3.25 10.13
N THR A 116 10.46 3.40 8.90
CA THR A 116 10.13 4.53 8.03
C THR A 116 8.66 4.46 7.60
N LEU A 117 8.19 3.29 7.14
CA LEU A 117 6.79 3.06 6.75
C LEU A 117 5.82 3.35 7.90
N LYS A 118 6.15 2.87 9.11
CA LYS A 118 5.36 3.12 10.32
C LYS A 118 5.23 4.61 10.61
N HIS A 119 6.31 5.37 10.44
CA HIS A 119 6.28 6.81 10.60
C HIS A 119 5.35 7.47 9.58
N PHE A 120 5.42 7.07 8.30
CA PHE A 120 4.58 7.62 7.25
C PHE A 120 3.10 7.33 7.48
N VAL A 121 2.74 6.08 7.80
CA VAL A 121 1.35 5.73 8.17
C VAL A 121 0.88 6.58 9.34
N TYR A 122 1.67 6.67 10.41
CA TYR A 122 1.27 7.45 11.59
C TYR A 122 1.04 8.93 11.24
N LYS A 123 1.92 9.52 10.41
CA LYS A 123 1.80 10.90 9.96
C LYS A 123 0.51 11.13 9.16
N HIS A 124 0.20 10.25 8.19
CA HIS A 124 -1.00 10.37 7.36
C HIS A 124 -2.29 10.15 8.14
N VAL A 125 -2.37 9.06 8.92
CA VAL A 125 -3.56 8.77 9.74
C VAL A 125 -3.84 9.90 10.73
N ARG A 126 -2.80 10.48 11.32
CA ARG A 126 -2.96 11.61 12.24
C ARG A 126 -3.41 12.88 11.51
N LYS A 127 -2.81 13.20 10.36
CA LYS A 127 -3.17 14.38 9.57
C LYS A 127 -4.61 14.31 9.06
N ASP A 128 -5.05 13.15 8.59
CA ASP A 128 -6.42 12.94 8.12
C ASP A 128 -7.42 13.14 9.27
N TYR A 129 -7.09 12.65 10.47
CA TYR A 129 -7.90 12.88 11.66
C TYR A 129 -7.99 14.38 12.04
N GLU A 130 -6.88 15.12 11.96
CA GLU A 130 -6.86 16.57 12.21
C GLU A 130 -7.71 17.33 11.18
N ASN A 131 -7.57 17.02 9.89
CA ASN A 131 -8.35 17.61 8.81
C ASN A 131 -9.86 17.35 8.96
N ASP A 132 -10.25 16.14 9.36
CA ASP A 132 -11.63 15.76 9.62
C ASP A 132 -12.26 16.59 10.75
N ILE A 133 -11.48 16.87 11.81
CA ILE A 133 -11.93 17.72 12.91
C ILE A 133 -12.10 19.15 12.44
N GLU A 134 -11.12 19.70 11.72
CA GLU A 134 -11.19 21.07 11.20
C GLU A 134 -12.33 21.25 10.19
N GLY A 135 -12.54 20.28 9.30
CA GLY A 135 -13.68 20.25 8.37
C GLY A 135 -15.03 20.20 9.09
N LYS A 136 -15.13 19.45 10.20
CA LYS A 136 -16.34 19.44 11.05
C LYS A 136 -16.55 20.76 11.78
N ILE A 137 -15.48 21.40 12.26
CA ILE A 137 -15.57 22.73 12.90
C ILE A 137 -16.00 23.78 11.87
N ALA A 138 -15.42 23.78 10.66
CA ALA A 138 -15.80 24.68 9.57
C ALA A 138 -17.24 24.45 9.06
N GLY A 139 -17.72 23.20 9.10
CA GLY A 139 -19.07 22.80 8.69
C GLY A 139 -20.20 23.19 9.66
N THR A 140 -19.90 23.57 10.91
CA THR A 140 -20.91 24.00 11.88
C THR A 140 -21.42 25.44 11.70
N GLY A 141 -20.97 26.14 10.64
CA GLY A 141 -21.34 27.52 10.31
C GLY A 141 -22.48 27.71 9.30
N SER A 142 -23.22 26.67 8.87
CA SER A 142 -24.26 26.83 7.84
C SER A 142 -25.69 26.82 8.44
N SER A 143 -26.21 28.04 8.53
CA SER A 143 -27.55 28.47 8.94
C SER A 143 -28.71 27.57 8.52
N TRP A 144 -29.52 27.14 9.50
CA TRP A 144 -30.89 26.71 9.29
C TRP A 144 -31.74 27.91 8.86
N LYS A 145 -32.22 27.92 7.61
CA LYS A 145 -33.45 28.65 7.25
C LYS A 145 -34.55 27.64 6.95
N ARG A 146 -35.48 27.53 7.89
CA ARG A 146 -36.80 26.94 7.66
C ARG A 146 -37.60 27.88 6.76
N THR A 147 -38.04 27.39 5.63
CA THR A 147 -39.22 27.86 4.90
C THR A 147 -40.14 26.68 4.73
#